data_AF-A0A7C6C6S7-F1
#
_entry.id   AF-A0A7C6C6S7-F1
#
_cell.length_a   1.000
_cell.length_b   1.000
_cell.length_c   1.000
_cell.angle_alpha   90.00
_cell.angle_beta   90.00
_cell.angle_gamma   90.00
#
_symmetry.space_group_name_H-M   'P 1'
#
loop_
_entity.id
_entity.type
_entity.pdbx_description
1 polymer ?
#
loop_
_entity_poly.entity_id
_entity_poly.type
_entity_poly.pdbx_seq_one_letter_code
_entity_poly.pdbx_strand_id
1 'polypeptide(L)'
;MSKNALNYIGFLGFLGFTGFRYFKTGEPTELCGFAAFSFFAYFWIAKLSISIPDERYLENVQKAKAFIGNVALVEMAVLFVLSVLLSQFMEVLIFGIAVVFSSLVLGYAIKLYQLEEK
;
A
#
# COMPACT_ATOMS: atom_id res chain seq x y z
N MET A 1 -6.45 12.58 -15.13
CA MET A 1 -6.22 13.39 -13.90
C MET A 1 -4.88 14.12 -14.08
N SER A 2 -4.77 15.40 -13.72
CA SER A 2 -3.48 16.12 -13.87
C SER A 2 -2.42 15.55 -12.92
N LYS A 3 -1.14 15.51 -13.33
CA LYS A 3 -0.02 15.06 -12.48
C LYS A 3 0.01 15.76 -11.12
N ASN A 4 -0.33 17.06 -11.12
CA ASN A 4 -0.40 17.85 -9.89
C ASN A 4 -1.48 17.35 -8.95
N ALA A 5 -2.66 16.97 -9.47
CA ALA A 5 -3.75 16.42 -8.66
C ALA A 5 -3.36 15.07 -8.02
N LEU A 6 -2.66 14.20 -8.75
CA LEU A 6 -2.16 12.94 -8.20
C LEU A 6 -1.14 13.17 -7.07
N ASN A 7 -0.24 14.16 -7.23
CA ASN A 7 0.68 14.55 -6.16
C ASN A 7 -0.06 15.06 -4.91
N TYR A 8 -1.11 15.87 -5.08
CA TYR A 8 -1.94 16.32 -3.94
C TYR A 8 -2.62 15.15 -3.22
N ILE A 9 -3.11 14.16 -3.96
CA ILE A 9 -3.68 12.93 -3.39
C ILE A 9 -2.60 12.15 -2.60
N GLY A 10 -1.34 12.17 -3.05
CA GLY A 10 -0.21 11.59 -2.33
C GLY A 10 -0.05 12.11 -0.92
N PHE A 11 -0.31 13.40 -0.67
CA PHE A 11 -0.25 14.00 0.66
C PHE A 11 -1.33 13.48 1.62
N LEU A 12 -2.42 12.87 1.12
CA LEU A 12 -3.37 12.17 1.99
C LEU A 12 -2.70 10.99 2.74
N GLY A 13 -1.54 10.53 2.29
CA GLY A 13 -0.73 9.55 3.01
C GLY A 13 -0.32 10.01 4.41
N PHE A 14 -0.21 11.32 4.66
CA PHE A 14 0.06 11.84 6.01
C PHE A 14 -1.09 11.57 6.98
N LEU A 15 -2.31 11.27 6.51
CA LEU A 15 -3.38 10.77 7.38
C LEU A 15 -3.03 9.43 8.01
N GLY A 16 -2.03 8.71 7.50
CA GLY A 16 -1.49 7.50 8.12
C GLY A 16 -1.02 7.68 9.56
N PHE A 17 -0.57 8.89 9.90
CA PHE A 17 -0.17 9.23 11.27
C PHE A 17 -1.35 9.27 12.26
N THR A 18 -2.59 9.27 11.79
CA THR A 18 -3.76 9.09 12.68
C THR A 18 -3.72 7.75 13.40
N GLY A 19 -3.02 6.74 12.85
CA GLY A 19 -2.80 5.44 13.50
C GLY A 19 -2.17 5.53 14.89
N PHE A 20 -1.35 6.56 15.16
CA PHE A 20 -0.74 6.77 16.46
C PHE A 20 -1.74 7.21 17.54
N ARG A 21 -2.98 7.59 17.18
CA ARG A 21 -4.04 7.89 18.14
C ARG A 21 -4.38 6.70 19.03
N TYR A 22 -4.15 5.47 18.55
CA TYR A 22 -4.27 4.25 19.34
C TYR A 22 -3.57 4.35 20.70
N PHE A 23 -2.36 4.92 20.77
CA PHE A 23 -1.61 5.04 22.03
C PHE A 23 -2.25 6.00 23.04
N LYS A 24 -3.20 6.84 22.60
CA LYS A 24 -3.96 7.75 23.46
C LYS A 24 -5.36 7.23 23.79
N THR A 25 -6.06 6.65 22.81
CA THR A 25 -7.45 6.21 22.96
C THR A 25 -7.57 4.77 23.46
N GLY A 26 -6.56 3.94 23.20
CA GLY A 26 -6.62 2.49 23.41
C GLY A 26 -7.55 1.77 22.45
N GLU A 27 -8.14 2.47 21.47
CA GLU A 27 -9.12 1.89 20.55
C GLU A 27 -8.40 1.24 19.34
N PRO A 28 -8.51 -0.09 19.15
CA PRO A 28 -7.76 -0.79 18.10
C PRO A 28 -8.12 -0.36 16.68
N THR A 29 -9.32 0.18 16.46
CA THR A 29 -9.80 0.67 15.15
C THR A 29 -8.94 1.82 14.62
N GLU A 30 -8.34 2.62 15.51
CA GLU A 30 -7.47 3.74 15.14
C GLU A 30 -6.23 3.23 14.39
N LEU A 31 -5.77 1.99 14.64
CA LEU A 31 -4.64 1.38 13.91
C LEU A 31 -4.92 1.21 12.41
N CYS A 32 -6.18 1.16 11.98
CA CYS A 32 -6.54 1.20 10.56
C CYS A 32 -6.06 2.49 9.87
N GLY A 33 -5.83 3.57 10.64
CA GLY A 33 -5.25 4.81 10.13
C GLY A 33 -3.97 4.57 9.33
N PHE A 34 -3.12 3.62 9.74
CA PHE A 34 -1.89 3.26 9.03
C PHE A 34 -2.09 2.79 7.59
N ALA A 35 -3.29 2.31 7.24
CA ALA A 35 -3.65 1.94 5.87
C ALA A 35 -3.64 3.16 4.92
N ALA A 36 -3.79 4.38 5.45
CA ALA A 36 -3.71 5.59 4.66
C ALA A 36 -2.30 5.85 4.11
N PHE A 37 -1.23 5.24 4.65
CA PHE A 37 0.10 5.33 4.03
C PHE A 37 0.14 4.78 2.59
N SER A 38 -0.80 3.90 2.22
CA SER A 38 -1.02 3.49 0.82
C SER A 38 -1.16 4.67 -0.15
N PHE A 39 -1.69 5.82 0.29
CA PHE A 39 -1.82 7.01 -0.55
C PHE A 39 -0.47 7.58 -1.00
N PHE A 40 0.64 7.30 -0.31
CA PHE A 40 1.96 7.70 -0.83
C PHE A 40 2.30 7.05 -2.18
N ALA A 41 1.62 5.96 -2.56
CA ALA A 41 1.75 5.32 -3.87
C ALA A 41 1.46 6.30 -5.02
N TYR A 42 0.58 7.28 -4.81
CA TYR A 42 0.24 8.28 -5.81
C TYR A 42 1.44 9.16 -6.21
N PHE A 43 2.45 9.33 -5.35
CA PHE A 43 3.68 10.03 -5.74
C PHE A 43 4.48 9.29 -6.82
N TRP A 44 4.50 7.96 -6.80
CA TRP A 44 5.14 7.17 -7.87
C TRP A 44 4.27 7.16 -9.12
N ILE A 45 2.96 6.97 -8.96
CA ILE A 45 2.03 6.97 -10.09
C ILE A 45 2.03 8.34 -10.81
N ALA A 46 2.12 9.45 -10.09
CA ALA A 46 2.16 10.80 -10.68
C ALA A 46 3.41 11.04 -11.55
N LYS A 47 4.51 10.33 -11.28
CA LYS A 47 5.74 10.41 -12.07
C LYS A 47 5.61 9.68 -13.41
N LEU A 48 4.74 8.68 -13.52
CA LEU A 48 4.48 7.97 -14.77
C LEU A 48 3.92 8.95 -15.82
N SER A 49 4.61 9.10 -16.95
CA SER A 49 4.16 9.93 -18.08
C SER A 49 3.34 9.11 -19.06
N ILE A 50 2.15 8.66 -18.65
CA ILE A 50 1.28 7.88 -19.52
C ILE A 50 0.31 8.83 -20.22
N SER A 51 0.60 9.19 -21.46
CA SER A 51 -0.36 9.91 -22.33
C SER A 51 -1.29 8.93 -23.05
N ILE A 52 -0.77 7.80 -23.50
CA ILE A 52 -1.49 6.70 -24.14
C ILE A 52 -0.90 5.39 -23.60
N PRO A 53 -1.73 4.44 -23.12
CA PRO A 53 -1.24 3.16 -22.64
C PRO A 53 -0.79 2.29 -23.83
N ASP A 54 0.52 2.18 -24.01
CA ASP A 54 1.13 1.32 -25.01
C ASP A 54 1.17 -0.15 -24.56
N GLU A 55 1.41 -1.09 -25.50
CA GLU A 55 1.52 -2.53 -25.20
C GLU A 55 2.58 -2.83 -24.13
N ARG A 56 3.70 -2.09 -24.15
CA ARG A 56 4.76 -2.16 -23.14
C ARG A 56 4.24 -1.82 -21.73
N TYR A 57 3.44 -0.78 -21.62
CA TYR A 57 2.86 -0.38 -20.34
C TYR A 57 1.94 -1.47 -19.79
N LEU A 58 1.12 -2.09 -20.65
CA LEU A 58 0.25 -3.19 -20.24
C LEU A 58 1.06 -4.41 -19.75
N GLU A 59 2.15 -4.75 -20.44
CA GLU A 59 3.06 -5.82 -20.02
C GLU A 59 3.71 -5.50 -18.67
N ASN A 60 4.16 -4.25 -18.46
CA ASN A 60 4.74 -3.80 -17.21
C ASN A 60 3.75 -3.84 -16.04
N VAL A 61 2.49 -3.45 -16.28
CA VAL A 61 1.40 -3.60 -15.29
C VAL A 61 1.21 -5.08 -14.92
N GLN A 62 1.20 -6.00 -15.90
CA GLN A 62 1.08 -7.43 -15.61
C GLN A 62 2.26 -7.95 -14.79
N LYS A 63 3.50 -7.57 -15.16
CA LYS A 63 4.72 -7.93 -14.42
C LYS A 63 4.71 -7.38 -12.99
N ALA A 64 4.29 -6.12 -12.80
CA ALA A 64 4.16 -5.51 -11.48
C ALA A 64 3.11 -6.23 -10.63
N LYS A 65 1.94 -6.54 -11.21
CA LYS A 65 0.87 -7.29 -10.52
C LYS A 65 1.31 -8.70 -10.16
N ALA A 66 1.99 -9.42 -11.05
CA ALA A 66 2.50 -10.77 -10.76
C ALA A 66 3.54 -10.75 -9.63
N PHE A 67 4.46 -9.79 -9.65
CA PHE A 67 5.46 -9.62 -8.58
C PHE A 67 4.79 -9.35 -7.24
N ILE A 68 3.87 -8.38 -7.19
CA ILE A 68 3.15 -8.05 -5.96
C ILE A 68 2.18 -9.14 -5.54
N GLY A 69 1.64 -9.92 -6.47
CA GLY A 69 0.84 -11.10 -6.15
C GLY A 69 1.64 -12.14 -5.35
N ASN A 70 2.89 -12.39 -5.73
CA ASN A 70 3.78 -13.28 -4.96
C ASN A 70 4.08 -12.70 -3.56
N VAL A 71 4.33 -11.40 -3.46
CA VAL A 71 4.53 -10.73 -2.17
C VAL A 71 3.27 -10.82 -1.31
N ALA A 72 2.09 -10.60 -1.89
CA ALA A 72 0.80 -10.70 -1.22
C ALA A 72 0.55 -12.10 -0.67
N LEU A 73 0.89 -13.16 -1.41
CA LEU A 73 0.77 -14.53 -0.90
C LEU A 73 1.63 -14.75 0.35
N VAL A 74 2.87 -14.25 0.35
CA VAL A 74 3.78 -14.36 1.50
C VAL A 74 3.25 -13.55 2.68
N GLU A 75 2.90 -12.29 2.47
CA GLU A 75 2.38 -11.40 3.52
C GLU A 75 1.07 -11.92 4.12
N MET A 76 0.15 -12.43 3.29
CA MET A 76 -1.09 -13.04 3.76
C MET A 76 -0.85 -14.34 4.52
N ALA A 77 0.12 -15.17 4.10
CA ALA A 77 0.50 -16.37 4.84
C ALA A 77 1.07 -16.01 6.22
N VAL A 78 1.94 -15.00 6.29
CA VAL A 78 2.47 -14.47 7.55
C VAL A 78 1.34 -13.93 8.43
N LEU A 79 0.45 -13.11 7.86
CA LEU A 79 -0.69 -12.55 8.57
C LEU A 79 -1.63 -13.65 9.10
N PHE A 80 -1.86 -14.69 8.32
CA PHE A 80 -2.63 -15.86 8.72
C PHE A 80 -1.99 -16.58 9.91
N VAL A 81 -0.68 -16.88 9.83
CA VAL A 81 0.04 -17.52 10.95
C VAL A 81 0.00 -16.64 12.21
N LEU A 82 0.22 -15.33 12.07
CA LEU A 82 0.11 -14.38 13.17
C LEU A 82 -1.30 -14.35 13.76
N SER A 83 -2.34 -14.42 12.94
CA SER A 83 -3.74 -14.44 13.40
C SER A 83 -4.05 -15.66 14.27
N VAL A 84 -3.40 -16.80 14.01
CA VAL A 84 -3.56 -18.03 14.79
C VAL A 84 -2.75 -17.96 16.09
N LEU A 85 -1.48 -17.55 16.00
CA LEU A 85 -0.56 -17.52 17.14
C LEU A 85 -0.87 -16.40 18.14
N LEU A 86 -1.33 -15.26 17.66
CA LEU A 86 -1.59 -14.05 18.44
C LEU A 86 -3.09 -13.68 18.42
N SER A 87 -3.97 -14.66 18.29
CA SER A 87 -5.43 -14.47 18.22
C SER A 87 -6.01 -13.68 19.40
N GLN A 88 -5.34 -13.71 20.55
CA GLN A 88 -5.69 -12.92 21.75
C GLN A 88 -5.38 -11.42 21.64
N PHE A 89 -4.50 -11.01 20.72
CA PHE A 89 -4.05 -9.63 20.52
C PHE A 89 -4.64 -9.05 19.24
N MET A 90 -5.89 -8.60 19.32
CA MET A 90 -6.64 -8.06 18.18
C MET A 90 -5.92 -6.87 17.52
N GLU A 91 -5.17 -6.09 18.29
CA GLU A 91 -4.42 -4.92 17.84
C GLU A 91 -3.31 -5.28 16.87
N VAL A 92 -2.62 -6.40 17.12
CA VAL A 92 -1.55 -6.89 16.24
C VAL A 92 -2.13 -7.30 14.89
N LEU A 93 -3.31 -7.91 14.88
CA LEU A 93 -3.98 -8.31 13.65
C LEU A 93 -4.46 -7.11 12.84
N ILE A 94 -5.12 -6.14 13.49
CA ILE A 94 -5.62 -4.91 12.82
C ILE A 94 -4.45 -4.10 12.26
N PHE A 95 -3.40 -3.91 13.05
CA PHE A 95 -2.19 -3.24 12.60
C PHE A 95 -1.52 -4.00 11.45
N GLY A 96 -1.41 -5.33 11.57
CA GLY A 96 -0.86 -6.18 10.52
C GLY A 96 -1.61 -6.04 9.20
N ILE A 97 -2.95 -6.04 9.22
CA ILE A 97 -3.78 -5.81 8.02
C ILE A 97 -3.48 -4.44 7.39
N ALA A 98 -3.42 -3.39 8.21
CA ALA A 98 -3.14 -2.03 7.73
C ALA A 98 -1.74 -1.93 7.07
N VAL A 99 -0.75 -2.59 7.66
CA VAL A 99 0.63 -2.64 7.12
C VAL A 99 0.69 -3.42 5.82
N VAL A 100 0.11 -4.63 5.77
CA VAL A 100 0.03 -5.46 4.55
C VAL A 100 -0.62 -4.65 3.43
N PHE A 101 -1.79 -4.08 3.68
CA PHE A 101 -2.49 -3.25 2.69
C PHE A 101 -1.61 -2.10 2.16
N SER A 102 -1.04 -1.30 3.07
CA SER A 102 -0.18 -0.17 2.69
C SER A 102 1.05 -0.62 1.89
N SER A 103 1.71 -1.69 2.33
CA SER A 103 2.93 -2.20 1.70
C SER A 103 2.68 -2.77 0.29
N LEU A 104 1.56 -3.46 0.06
CA LEU A 104 1.21 -3.99 -1.27
C LEU A 104 0.88 -2.87 -2.26
N VAL A 105 0.11 -1.86 -1.84
CA VAL A 105 -0.25 -0.72 -2.70
C VAL A 105 1.00 0.10 -3.04
N LEU A 106 1.86 0.38 -2.06
CA LEU A 106 3.12 1.07 -2.26
C LEU A 106 4.07 0.27 -3.14
N GLY A 107 4.24 -1.02 -2.83
CA GLY A 107 5.09 -1.94 -3.57
C GLY A 107 4.69 -2.02 -5.05
N TYR A 108 3.39 -2.07 -5.34
CA TYR A 108 2.88 -2.02 -6.70
C TYR A 108 3.28 -0.74 -7.43
N ALA A 109 3.02 0.42 -6.83
CA ALA A 109 3.33 1.70 -7.47
C ALA A 109 4.84 1.88 -7.69
N ILE A 110 5.66 1.49 -6.72
CA ILE A 110 7.12 1.52 -6.83
C ILE A 110 7.58 0.57 -7.94
N LYS A 111 7.07 -0.66 -7.96
CA LYS A 111 7.49 -1.68 -8.93
C LYS A 111 7.10 -1.28 -10.35
N LEU A 112 5.89 -0.76 -10.53
CA LEU A 112 5.43 -0.26 -11.82
C LEU A 112 6.31 0.89 -12.29
N TYR A 113 6.60 1.86 -11.41
CA TYR A 113 7.51 2.96 -11.73
C TYR A 113 8.90 2.47 -12.16
N GLN A 114 9.48 1.50 -11.45
CA GLN A 114 10.78 0.90 -11.83
C GLN A 114 10.76 0.17 -13.17
N LEU A 115 9.63 -0.41 -13.57
CA LEU A 115 9.49 -1.10 -14.87
C LEU A 115 9.30 -0.13 -16.03
N GLU A 116 8.74 1.05 -15.76
CA GLU A 116 8.56 2.12 -16.75
C GLU A 116 9.81 2.99 -16.95
N GLU A 117 10.67 3.08 -15.95
CA GLU A 117 11.95 3.82 -16.05
C GLU A 117 13.04 3.06 -16.80
N LYS A 118 12.92 1.72 -16.89
CA LYS A 118 13.73 0.86 -17.76
C LYS A 118 13.14 0.86 -19.15
#